data_AF-A0AAX2KHH6-F1
#
_entry.id   AF-A0AAX2KHH6-F1
#
_cell.length_a   1.000
_cell.length_b   1.000
_cell.length_c   1.000
_cell.angle_alpha   90.00
_cell.angle_beta   90.00
_cell.angle_gamma   90.00
#
_symmetry.space_group_name_H-M   'P 1'
#
loop_
_entity.id
_entity.type
_entity.pdbx_description
1 polymer ?
#
loop_
_entity_poly.entity_id
_entity_poly.type
_entity_poly.pdbx_seq_one_letter_code
_entity_poly.pdbx_strand_id
1 'polypeptide(L)' 'MGSLFQQVAQKTGVSNTLENEFKGRASELQRMETDLQAKMKKLQSMKAGSDRTKLEKRRDGSAPDFCSESAGF' A
#
# COMPACT_ATOMS: atom_id res chain seq x y z
N MET A 1 -11.75 -31.06 10.63
CA MET A 1 -11.33 -29.86 11.40
C MET A 1 -11.86 -28.53 10.83
N GLY A 2 -12.44 -28.47 9.63
CA GLY A 2 -12.96 -27.21 9.06
C GLY A 2 -14.15 -26.56 9.80
N SER A 3 -15.02 -27.34 10.46
CA SER A 3 -16.24 -26.77 11.08
C SER A 3 -15.97 -25.99 12.37
N LEU A 4 -14.97 -26.39 13.18
CA LEU A 4 -14.67 -25.71 14.45
C LEU A 4 -13.99 -24.36 14.21
N PHE A 5 -13.07 -24.30 13.24
CA PHE A 5 -12.39 -23.04 12.91
C PHE A 5 -13.36 -22.00 12.34
N GLN A 6 -14.27 -22.42 11.44
CA GLN A 6 -15.34 -21.54 10.93
C GLN A 6 -16.29 -21.10 12.04
N GLN A 7 -16.71 -22.02 12.91
CA GLN A 7 -17.62 -21.71 14.01
C GLN A 7 -16.99 -20.75 15.03
N VAL A 8 -15.71 -20.95 15.36
CA VAL A 8 -14.96 -20.04 16.25
C VAL A 8 -14.77 -18.69 15.57
N ALA A 9 -14.41 -18.63 14.29
CA ALA A 9 -14.23 -17.37 13.58
C ALA A 9 -15.52 -16.54 13.49
N GLN A 10 -16.66 -17.21 13.27
CA GLN A 10 -17.98 -16.58 13.30
C GLN A 10 -18.35 -16.11 14.72
N LYS A 11 -18.08 -16.93 15.74
CA LYS A 11 -18.41 -16.60 17.14
C LYS A 11 -17.57 -15.46 17.70
N THR A 12 -16.29 -15.38 17.34
CA THR A 12 -15.36 -14.35 17.83
C THR A 12 -15.38 -13.07 16.99
N GLY A 13 -16.03 -13.09 15.82
CA GLY A 13 -16.02 -11.95 14.91
C GLY A 13 -14.66 -11.67 14.28
N VAL A 14 -13.69 -12.59 14.40
CA VAL A 14 -12.33 -12.42 13.86
C VAL A 14 -12.34 -12.13 12.36
N SER A 15 -13.32 -12.69 11.62
CA SER A 15 -13.50 -12.42 10.20
C SER A 15 -13.80 -10.94 9.91
N ASN A 16 -14.64 -10.29 10.73
CA ASN A 16 -14.96 -8.87 10.57
C ASN A 16 -13.78 -7.98 10.95
N THR A 17 -13.03 -8.34 12.00
CA THR A 17 -11.81 -7.61 12.38
C THR A 17 -10.78 -7.69 11.27
N LEU A 18 -10.52 -8.88 10.72
CA LEU A 18 -9.61 -9.06 9.59
C LEU A 18 -10.08 -8.29 8.36
N GLU A 19 -11.36 -8.36 8.01
CA GLU A 19 -11.91 -7.60 6.87
C GLU A 19 -11.68 -6.09 7.02
N ASN A 20 -11.87 -5.53 8.22
CA ASN A 20 -11.64 -4.11 8.48
C ASN A 20 -10.15 -3.73 8.38
N GLU A 21 -9.25 -4.56 8.91
CA GLU A 21 -7.81 -4.37 8.80
C GLU A 21 -7.35 -4.42 7.33
N PHE A 22 -7.79 -5.43 6.58
CA PHE A 22 -7.45 -5.56 5.16
C PHE A 22 -8.04 -4.43 4.30
N LYS A 23 -9.26 -3.95 4.59
CA LYS A 23 -9.83 -2.78 3.92
C LYS A 23 -9.03 -1.49 4.19
N GLY A 24 -8.60 -1.29 5.44
CA GLY A 24 -7.77 -0.17 5.83
C GLY A 24 -6.43 -0.17 5.07
N ARG A 25 -5.73 -1.30 5.12
CA ARG A 25 -4.45 -1.49 4.40
C ARG A 25 -4.62 -1.38 2.89
N ALA A 26 -5.70 -1.93 2.31
CA ALA A 26 -5.93 -1.85 0.87
C ALA A 26 -6.16 -0.40 0.42
N SER A 27 -6.87 0.39 1.23
CA SER A 27 -7.07 1.81 0.98
C SER A 27 -5.76 2.60 1.06
N GLU A 28 -4.87 2.24 1.99
CA GLU A 28 -3.56 2.84 2.14
C GLU A 28 -2.61 2.50 0.98
N LEU A 29 -2.55 1.22 0.59
CA LEU A 29 -1.83 0.78 -0.60
C LEU A 29 -2.28 1.51 -1.86
N GLN A 30 -3.60 1.61 -2.08
CA GLN A 30 -4.13 2.30 -3.26
C GLN A 30 -3.72 3.78 -3.29
N ARG A 31 -3.68 4.45 -2.14
CA ARG A 31 -3.21 5.84 -2.03
C ARG A 31 -1.72 5.96 -2.34
N MET A 32 -0.91 5.06 -1.78
CA MET A 32 0.53 5.03 -2.04
C MET A 32 0.85 4.75 -3.50
N GLU A 33 0.14 3.80 -4.13
CA GLU A 33 0.28 3.51 -5.56
C GLU A 33 -0.06 4.74 -6.40
N THR A 34 -1.19 5.40 -6.11
CA THR A 34 -1.64 6.60 -6.83
C THR A 34 -0.62 7.73 -6.74
N ASP A 35 -0.07 7.98 -5.55
CA ASP A 35 0.96 8.99 -5.34
C ASP A 35 2.28 8.64 -6.05
N LEU A 36 2.71 7.37 -5.99
CA LEU A 36 3.92 6.91 -6.66
C LEU A 36 3.78 7.05 -8.18
N GLN A 37 2.64 6.67 -8.74
CA GLN A 37 2.33 6.85 -10.16
C GLN A 37 2.32 8.34 -10.55
N ALA A 38 1.72 9.20 -9.73
CA ALA A 38 1.70 10.65 -9.98
C ALA A 38 3.13 11.24 -9.97
N LYS A 39 3.97 10.84 -9.00
CA LYS A 39 5.40 11.22 -8.94
C LYS A 39 6.15 10.75 -10.17
N MET A 40 5.94 9.50 -10.61
CA MET A 40 6.56 8.96 -11.82
C MET A 40 6.17 9.74 -13.08
N LYS A 41 4.87 10.00 -13.27
CA LYS A 41 4.37 10.78 -14.42
C LYS A 41 4.94 12.20 -14.42
N LYS A 42 4.96 12.85 -13.26
CA LYS A 42 5.55 14.19 -13.12
C LYS A 42 7.03 14.16 -13.51
N LEU A 43 7.78 13.19 -12.98
CA LEU A 43 9.20 13.06 -13.24
C LEU A 43 9.53 12.85 -14.73
N GLN A 44 8.74 12.05 -15.43
CA GLN A 44 8.89 11.83 -16.88
C GLN A 44 8.76 13.14 -17.69
N SER A 45 7.95 14.09 -17.21
CA SER A 45 7.74 15.39 -17.89
C SER A 45 8.73 16.48 -17.47
N MET A 46 9.57 16.24 -16.45
CA MET A 46 10.47 17.25 -15.90
C MET A 46 11.81 17.32 -16.65
N LYS A 47 12.25 18.55 -16.92
CA LYS A 47 13.60 18.83 -17.40
C LYS A 47 14.63 18.48 -16.32
N ALA A 48 15.86 18.21 -16.74
CA ALA A 48 16.97 17.99 -15.81
C ALA A 48 17.19 19.22 -14.93
N GLY A 49 17.44 19.00 -13.63
CA GLY A 49 17.64 20.06 -12.65
C GLY A 49 17.44 19.59 -11.22
N SER A 50 17.75 20.47 -10.27
CA SER A 50 17.72 20.19 -8.83
C SER A 50 16.35 19.67 -8.36
N ASP A 51 15.25 20.25 -8.86
CA ASP A 51 13.90 19.83 -8.51
C ASP A 51 13.58 18.41 -8.99
N ARG A 52 14.09 18.03 -10.16
CA ARG A 52 13.92 16.68 -10.72
C ARG A 52 14.68 15.67 -9.86
N THR A 53 15.94 15.95 -9.53
CA THR A 53 16.78 15.08 -8.68
C THR A 53 16.18 14.91 -7.28
N LYS A 54 15.61 15.99 -6.71
CA LYS A 54 14.92 15.93 -5.42
C LYS A 54 13.66 15.07 -5.48
N LEU A 55 12.92 15.14 -6.58
CA LEU A 55 11.72 14.32 -6.78
C LEU A 55 12.07 12.84 -7.03
N GLU A 56 13.12 12.56 -7.81
CA GLU A 56 13.71 11.21 -8.00
C GLU A 56 14.02 10.58 -6.65
N LYS A 57 14.81 11.26 -5.82
CA LYS A 57 15.18 10.75 -4.49
C LYS A 57 13.98 10.50 -3.58
N ARG A 58 12.95 11.36 -3.65
CA ARG A 58 11.70 11.18 -2.88
C ARG A 58 10.90 9.98 -3.37
N ARG A 59 10.79 9.77 -4.68
CA ARG A 59 10.15 8.59 -5.28
C ARG A 59 10.89 7.31 -4.89
N ASP A 60 12.22 7.32 -4.98
CA ASP A 60 13.06 6.16 -4.67
C ASP A 60 12.99 5.79 -3.18
N GLY A 61 12.75 6.77 -2.30
CA GLY A 61 12.43 6.51 -0.90
C GLY A 61 11.03 5.91 -0.69
N SER A 62 10.02 6.33 -1.46
CA SER A 62 8.64 5.82 -1.31
C SER A 62 8.42 4.42 -1.92
N ALA A 63 9.21 4.02 -2.92
CA ALA A 63 9.09 2.72 -3.57
C ALA A 63 9.33 1.50 -2.64
N PRO A 64 10.38 1.46 -1.78
CA PRO A 64 10.58 0.36 -0.84
C PRO A 64 9.51 0.31 0.26
N ASP A 65 8.97 1.45 0.69
CA ASP A 65 7.88 1.51 1.67
C ASP A 65 6.61 0.88 1.08
N PHE A 66 6.23 1.26 -0.15
CA PHE A 66 5.11 0.65 -0.87
C PHE A 66 5.31 -0.86 -1.06
N CYS A 67 6.51 -1.29 -1.47
CA CYS A 67 6.83 -2.70 -1.67
C CYS A 67 6.69 -3.50 -0.36
N SER A 68 7.22 -2.97 0.74
CA SER A 68 7.14 -3.58 2.07
C SER A 68 5.69 -3.70 2.55
N GLU A 69 4.89 -2.65 2.39
CA GLU A 69 3.47 -2.66 2.76
C GLU A 69 2.67 -3.65 1.90
N SER A 70 2.97 -3.72 0.60
CA SER A 70 2.29 -4.62 -0.33
C SER A 70 2.61 -6.09 -0.09
N ALA A 71 3.81 -6.40 0.39
CA ALA A 71 4.23 -7.75 0.75
C ALA A 71 3.60 -8.25 2.06
N GLY A 72 2.96 -7.36 2.84
CA GLY A 72 2.21 -7.71 4.04
C GLY A 72 0.81 -8.28 3.78
N PHE A 73 0.43 -8.47 2.51
CA PHE A 73 -0.82 -9.08 2.07
C PHE A 73 -0.65 -10.57 1.70
#